data_AF-A0A945CLV0-F1
#
_entry.id   AF-A0A945CLV0-F1
#
_cell.length_a   1.000
_cell.length_b   1.000
_cell.length_c   1.000
_cell.angle_alpha   90.00
_cell.angle_beta   90.00
_cell.angle_gamma   90.00
#
_symmetry.space_group_name_H-M   'P 1'
#
loop_
_entity.id
_entity.type
_entity.pdbx_description
1 polymer ?
#
loop_
_entity_poly.entity_id
_entity_poly.type
_entity_poly.pdbx_seq_one_letter_code
_entity_poly.pdbx_strand_id
1 'polypeptide(L)'
;MKITDALLGEHGVFYAQFGHLEESVPECGSLEQVQGYTAMLTAALETHACMEDHLLFTALEAHPGLASGPLPVMRQEHEWIESRLARVTETDDLNEARDSLLDALRIAREHFAKEERVLFPAAMQILGDERLEELGQQWAEKRQVEVTAEVLGCGGG
;
A
#
# COMPACT_ATOMS: atom_id res chain seq x y z
N MET A 1 1.84 -5.87 -17.46
CA MET A 1 1.17 -5.69 -16.15
C MET A 1 1.31 -4.22 -15.79
N LYS A 2 0.23 -3.56 -15.39
CA LYS A 2 0.25 -2.14 -15.01
C LYS A 2 0.69 -2.02 -13.54
N ILE A 3 1.31 -0.90 -13.16
CA ILE A 3 1.63 -0.63 -11.74
C ILE A 3 0.39 -0.72 -10.84
N THR A 4 -0.78 -0.28 -11.33
CA THR A 4 -2.05 -0.39 -10.58
C THR A 4 -2.48 -1.83 -10.34
N ASP A 5 -2.16 -2.76 -11.25
CA ASP A 5 -2.45 -4.19 -11.04
C ASP A 5 -1.53 -4.76 -9.95
N ALA A 6 -0.26 -4.33 -9.94
CA ALA A 6 0.73 -4.76 -8.96
C ALA A 6 0.39 -4.26 -7.55
N LEU A 7 0.08 -2.97 -7.41
CA LEU A 7 -0.32 -2.36 -6.14
C LEU A 7 -1.63 -2.98 -5.62
N LEU A 8 -2.61 -3.21 -6.50
CA LEU A 8 -3.84 -3.93 -6.12
C LEU A 8 -3.55 -5.37 -5.64
N GLY A 9 -2.57 -6.05 -6.26
CA GLY A 9 -2.07 -7.34 -5.78
C GLY A 9 -1.48 -7.27 -4.38
N GLU A 10 -0.68 -6.24 -4.09
CA GLU A 10 -0.13 -5.97 -2.74
C GLU A 10 -1.26 -5.71 -1.73
N HIS A 11 -2.30 -4.93 -2.09
CA HIS A 11 -3.48 -4.71 -1.25
C HIS A 11 -4.17 -6.02 -0.88
N GLY A 12 -4.28 -6.96 -1.83
CA GLY A 12 -4.84 -8.28 -1.57
C GLY A 12 -4.12 -9.04 -0.45
N VAL A 13 -2.78 -8.95 -0.41
CA VAL A 13 -1.96 -9.52 0.68
C VAL A 13 -2.19 -8.77 1.98
N PHE A 14 -2.20 -7.43 1.95
CA PHE A 14 -2.48 -6.63 3.14
C PHE A 14 -3.86 -6.90 3.72
N TYR A 15 -4.90 -7.04 2.92
CA TYR A 15 -6.24 -7.36 3.42
C TYR A 15 -6.29 -8.68 4.18
N ALA A 16 -5.57 -9.70 3.72
CA ALA A 16 -5.46 -10.98 4.42
C ALA A 16 -4.72 -10.82 5.77
N GLN A 17 -3.62 -10.05 5.78
CA GLN A 17 -2.88 -9.74 7.01
C GLN A 17 -3.73 -8.92 8.00
N PHE A 18 -4.40 -7.88 7.52
CA PHE A 18 -5.25 -7.01 8.32
C PHE A 18 -6.38 -7.81 8.97
N GLY A 19 -7.05 -8.69 8.23
CA GLY A 19 -8.10 -9.55 8.78
C GLY A 19 -7.58 -10.46 9.90
N HIS A 20 -6.41 -11.07 9.70
CA HIS A 20 -5.79 -11.89 10.73
C HIS A 20 -5.39 -11.09 11.98
N LEU A 21 -4.83 -9.89 11.79
CA LEU A 21 -4.40 -9.02 12.89
C LEU A 21 -5.59 -8.45 13.66
N GLU A 22 -6.68 -8.08 12.99
CA GLU A 22 -7.92 -7.59 13.63
C GLU A 22 -8.50 -8.64 14.60
N GLU A 23 -8.39 -9.93 14.28
CA GLU A 23 -8.80 -11.03 15.15
C GLU A 23 -7.77 -11.33 16.25
N SER A 24 -6.48 -11.22 15.94
CA SER A 24 -5.40 -11.70 16.83
C SER A 24 -4.92 -10.66 17.85
N VAL A 25 -4.89 -9.38 17.48
CA VAL A 25 -4.38 -8.28 18.31
C VAL A 25 -5.13 -8.10 19.63
N PRO A 26 -6.49 -8.19 19.68
CA PRO A 26 -7.23 -8.11 20.95
C PRO A 26 -6.82 -9.19 21.96
N GLU A 27 -6.40 -10.36 21.47
CA GLU A 27 -6.03 -11.53 22.28
C GLU A 27 -4.54 -11.55 22.66
N CYS A 28 -3.71 -10.64 22.11
CA CYS A 28 -2.25 -10.65 22.32
C CYS A 28 -1.85 -10.44 23.78
N GLY A 29 -1.33 -11.45 24.47
CA GLY A 29 -1.06 -11.40 25.90
C GLY A 29 0.14 -10.52 26.33
N SER A 30 0.95 -10.02 25.39
CA SER A 30 2.13 -9.21 25.71
C SER A 30 2.40 -8.12 24.68
N LEU A 31 3.15 -7.09 25.11
CA LEU A 31 3.54 -5.96 24.28
C LEU A 31 4.47 -6.39 23.15
N GLU A 32 5.41 -7.29 23.45
CA GLU A 32 6.38 -7.82 22.49
C GLU A 32 5.69 -8.53 21.32
N GLN A 33 4.55 -9.21 21.57
CA GLN A 33 3.78 -9.86 20.53
C GLN A 33 3.17 -8.83 19.57
N VAL A 34 2.55 -7.77 20.10
CA VAL A 34 1.96 -6.69 19.29
C VAL A 34 3.06 -5.96 18.50
N GLN A 35 4.18 -5.64 19.15
CA GLN A 35 5.34 -5.01 18.49
C GLN A 35 5.93 -5.89 17.39
N GLY A 36 5.97 -7.22 17.58
CA GLY A 36 6.41 -8.16 16.55
C GLY A 36 5.51 -8.15 15.30
N TYR A 37 4.19 -8.11 15.49
CA TYR A 37 3.25 -7.95 14.39
C TYR A 37 3.39 -6.60 13.70
N THR A 38 3.51 -5.53 14.47
CA THR A 38 3.72 -4.17 13.93
C THR A 38 4.98 -4.10 13.11
N ALA A 39 6.11 -4.62 13.59
CA ALA A 39 7.39 -4.53 12.88
C ALA A 39 7.33 -5.17 11.48
N MET A 40 6.69 -6.35 11.37
CA MET A 40 6.49 -7.02 10.08
C MET A 40 5.57 -6.21 9.15
N LEU A 41 4.50 -5.64 9.70
CA LEU A 41 3.55 -4.86 8.93
C LEU A 41 4.15 -3.52 8.46
N THR A 42 4.86 -2.82 9.34
CA THR A 42 5.59 -1.57 9.04
C THR A 42 6.53 -1.75 7.87
N ALA A 43 7.39 -2.79 7.90
CA ALA A 43 8.33 -3.05 6.82
C ALA A 43 7.63 -3.23 5.45
N ALA A 44 6.44 -3.86 5.43
CA ALA A 44 5.67 -4.05 4.22
C ALA A 44 4.97 -2.76 3.77
N LEU A 45 4.26 -2.06 4.67
CA LEU A 45 3.51 -0.84 4.35
C LEU A 45 4.41 0.33 3.94
N GLU A 46 5.56 0.52 4.60
CA GLU A 46 6.51 1.58 4.23
C GLU A 46 7.02 1.39 2.80
N THR A 47 7.40 0.16 2.45
CA THR A 47 7.91 -0.11 1.10
C THR A 47 6.82 0.00 0.04
N HIS A 48 5.58 -0.34 0.38
CA HIS A 48 4.40 -0.15 -0.47
C HIS A 48 4.12 1.35 -0.72
N ALA A 49 3.97 2.15 0.33
CA ALA A 49 3.75 3.60 0.23
C ALA A 49 4.90 4.28 -0.54
N CYS A 50 6.15 3.84 -0.34
CA CYS A 50 7.30 4.34 -1.10
C CYS A 50 7.19 4.06 -2.61
N MET A 51 6.62 2.93 -3.04
CA MET A 51 6.38 2.65 -4.46
C MET A 51 5.28 3.55 -5.02
N GLU A 52 4.19 3.73 -4.28
CA GLU A 52 3.11 4.65 -4.66
C GLU A 52 3.63 6.06 -4.82
N ASP A 53 4.39 6.52 -3.83
CA ASP A 53 4.84 7.90 -3.74
C ASP A 53 5.78 8.29 -4.87
N HIS A 54 6.80 7.47 -5.10
CA HIS A 54 7.90 7.78 -6.01
C HIS A 54 7.63 7.33 -7.46
N LEU A 55 6.69 6.40 -7.68
CA LEU A 55 6.35 5.95 -9.03
C LEU A 55 5.01 6.53 -9.48
N LEU A 56 3.92 6.12 -8.83
CA LEU A 56 2.58 6.43 -9.29
C LEU A 56 2.23 7.90 -9.05
N PHE A 57 2.40 8.39 -7.82
CA PHE A 57 1.97 9.75 -7.45
C PHE A 57 2.85 10.79 -8.13
N THR A 58 4.18 10.57 -8.19
CA THR A 58 5.09 11.43 -8.99
C THR A 58 4.67 11.50 -10.46
N ALA A 59 4.24 10.39 -11.08
CA ALA A 59 3.77 10.43 -12.47
C ALA A 59 2.45 11.23 -12.62
N LEU A 60 1.61 11.26 -11.58
CA LEU A 60 0.34 11.98 -11.56
C LEU A 60 0.45 13.47 -11.19
N GLU A 61 1.58 13.91 -10.62
CA GLU A 61 1.81 15.31 -10.23
C GLU A 61 1.75 16.29 -11.41
N ALA A 62 1.99 15.82 -12.63
CA ALA A 62 1.80 16.61 -13.84
C ALA A 62 0.33 17.05 -14.07
N HIS A 63 -0.64 16.41 -13.40
CA HIS A 63 -2.05 16.77 -13.48
C HIS A 63 -2.46 17.73 -12.34
N PRO A 64 -2.70 19.03 -12.60
CA PRO A 64 -2.83 20.05 -11.55
C PRO A 64 -3.95 19.79 -10.54
N GLY A 65 -5.06 19.20 -10.98
CA GLY A 65 -6.20 18.88 -10.09
C GLY A 65 -5.90 17.73 -9.11
N LEU A 66 -4.97 16.83 -9.45
CA LEU A 66 -4.53 15.77 -8.55
C LEU A 66 -3.45 16.29 -7.58
N ALA A 67 -2.48 17.03 -8.12
CA ALA A 67 -1.37 17.60 -7.37
C ALA A 67 -1.81 18.57 -6.25
N SER A 68 -2.88 19.34 -6.47
CA SER A 68 -3.41 20.30 -5.48
C SER A 68 -4.54 19.75 -4.60
N GLY A 69 -4.92 18.48 -4.75
CA GLY A 69 -6.08 17.91 -4.06
C GLY A 69 -5.81 16.50 -3.52
N PRO A 70 -6.20 15.43 -4.24
CA PRO A 70 -6.06 14.06 -3.76
C PRO A 70 -4.65 13.62 -3.35
N LEU A 71 -3.60 13.97 -4.10
CA LEU A 71 -2.25 13.43 -3.83
C LEU A 71 -1.68 13.88 -2.48
N PRO A 72 -1.74 15.17 -2.08
CA PRO A 72 -1.36 15.58 -0.73
C PRO A 72 -2.12 14.87 0.39
N VAL A 73 -3.41 14.58 0.18
CA VAL A 73 -4.24 13.85 1.16
C VAL A 73 -3.78 12.40 1.29
N MET A 74 -3.47 11.73 0.18
CA MET A 74 -2.93 10.35 0.20
C MET A 74 -1.60 10.29 0.95
N ARG A 75 -0.67 11.21 0.68
CA ARG A 75 0.61 11.28 1.41
C ARG A 75 0.42 11.54 2.90
N GLN A 76 -0.50 12.43 3.25
CA GLN A 76 -0.83 12.69 4.65
C GLN A 76 -1.40 11.44 5.35
N GLU A 77 -2.17 10.63 4.64
CA GLU A 77 -2.69 9.36 5.17
C GLU A 77 -1.58 8.32 5.35
N HIS A 78 -0.59 8.26 4.46
CA HIS A 78 0.63 7.46 4.68
C HIS A 78 1.34 7.87 5.99
N GLU A 79 1.54 9.17 6.20
CA GLU A 79 2.15 9.69 7.45
C GLU A 79 1.33 9.32 8.70
N TRP A 80 0.00 9.31 8.60
CA TRP A 80 -0.86 8.90 9.71
C TRP A 80 -0.72 7.41 10.02
N ILE A 81 -0.65 6.56 9.00
CA ILE A 81 -0.42 5.11 9.17
C ILE A 81 0.94 4.89 9.84
N GLU A 82 2.00 5.51 9.30
CA GLU A 82 3.35 5.42 9.86
C GLU A 82 3.39 5.88 11.33
N SER A 83 2.76 7.02 11.63
CA SER A 83 2.69 7.55 13.00
C SER A 83 1.99 6.59 13.98
N ARG A 84 0.93 5.91 13.55
CA ARG A 84 0.24 4.92 14.40
C ARG A 84 1.09 3.67 14.63
N LEU A 85 1.78 3.19 13.60
CA LEU A 85 2.68 2.05 13.73
C LEU A 85 3.88 2.40 14.63
N ALA A 86 4.47 3.59 14.49
CA ALA A 86 5.52 4.08 15.36
C ALA A 86 5.05 4.15 16.83
N ARG A 87 3.81 4.60 17.08
CA ARG A 87 3.25 4.66 18.44
C ARG A 87 3.25 3.31 19.15
N VAL A 88 3.01 2.22 18.43
CA VAL A 88 3.08 0.86 18.98
C VAL A 88 4.48 0.50 19.46
N THR A 89 5.51 0.98 18.77
CA THR A 89 6.92 0.72 19.14
C THR A 89 7.41 1.62 20.28
N GLU A 90 6.79 2.78 20.47
CA GLU A 90 7.19 3.77 21.47
C GLU A 90 6.47 3.62 22.82
N THR A 91 5.30 2.99 22.85
CA THR A 91 4.52 2.83 24.08
C THR A 91 4.95 1.61 24.89
N ASP A 92 4.88 1.74 26.21
CA ASP A 92 5.02 0.65 27.19
C ASP A 92 3.65 0.07 27.64
N ASP A 93 2.54 0.61 27.12
CA ASP A 93 1.18 0.18 27.46
C ASP A 93 0.61 -0.78 26.40
N LEU A 94 0.24 -1.99 26.83
CA LEU A 94 -0.29 -3.02 25.93
C LEU A 94 -1.63 -2.62 25.28
N ASN A 95 -2.52 -1.93 25.99
CA ASN A 95 -3.80 -1.53 25.41
C ASN A 95 -3.58 -0.42 24.38
N GLU A 96 -2.71 0.54 24.68
CA GLU A 96 -2.35 1.58 23.72
C GLU A 96 -1.68 1.00 22.47
N ALA A 97 -0.81 0.01 22.63
CA ALA A 97 -0.18 -0.70 21.52
C ALA A 97 -1.21 -1.41 20.64
N ARG A 98 -2.17 -2.13 21.24
CA ARG A 98 -3.26 -2.79 20.51
C ARG A 98 -4.14 -1.78 19.78
N ASP A 99 -4.58 -0.73 20.47
CA ASP A 99 -5.45 0.31 19.91
C ASP A 99 -4.76 1.06 18.76
N SER A 100 -3.48 1.40 18.92
CA SER A 100 -2.70 2.08 17.88
C SER A 100 -2.52 1.21 16.64
N LEU A 101 -2.25 -0.09 16.80
CA LEU A 101 -2.16 -1.01 15.69
C LEU A 101 -3.52 -1.14 14.98
N LEU A 102 -4.61 -1.34 15.72
CA LEU A 102 -5.96 -1.44 15.14
C LEU A 102 -6.37 -0.16 14.40
N ASP A 103 -6.00 1.02 14.91
CA ASP A 103 -6.26 2.29 14.21
C ASP A 103 -5.43 2.41 12.92
N ALA A 104 -4.16 1.96 12.92
CA ALA A 104 -3.34 1.90 11.71
C ALA A 104 -3.99 1.02 10.63
N LEU A 105 -4.48 -0.17 11.00
CA LEU A 105 -5.17 -1.08 10.08
C LEU A 105 -6.43 -0.44 9.47
N ARG A 106 -7.22 0.24 10.31
CA ARG A 106 -8.42 0.95 9.85
C ARG A 106 -8.09 2.05 8.85
N ILE A 107 -7.10 2.90 9.15
CA ILE A 107 -6.67 3.99 8.26
C ILE A 107 -6.15 3.42 6.95
N ALA A 108 -5.33 2.36 6.99
CA ALA A 108 -4.80 1.71 5.79
C ALA A 108 -5.91 1.13 4.90
N ARG A 109 -6.95 0.51 5.48
CA ARG A 109 -8.12 0.05 4.70
C ARG A 109 -8.87 1.20 4.03
N GLU A 110 -9.07 2.30 4.75
CA GLU A 110 -9.73 3.49 4.20
C GLU A 110 -8.89 4.14 3.08
N HIS A 111 -7.58 4.13 3.24
CA HIS A 111 -6.62 4.59 2.24
C HIS A 111 -6.69 3.75 0.96
N PHE A 112 -6.50 2.43 1.07
CA PHE A 112 -6.58 1.51 -0.08
C PHE A 112 -7.93 1.61 -0.80
N ALA A 113 -9.03 1.76 -0.07
CA ALA A 113 -10.34 1.94 -0.67
C ALA A 113 -10.45 3.20 -1.53
N LYS A 114 -9.77 4.30 -1.17
CA LYS A 114 -9.72 5.52 -1.98
C LYS A 114 -8.85 5.32 -3.20
N GLU A 115 -7.72 4.63 -3.05
CA GLU A 115 -6.84 4.34 -4.16
C GLU A 115 -7.54 3.48 -5.21
N GLU A 116 -8.10 2.35 -4.80
CA GLU A 116 -8.76 1.40 -5.70
C GLU A 116 -9.99 1.98 -6.40
N ARG A 117 -10.79 2.80 -5.69
CA ARG A 117 -12.06 3.31 -6.21
C ARG A 117 -11.93 4.64 -6.92
N VAL A 118 -10.88 5.41 -6.64
CA VAL A 118 -10.73 6.78 -7.13
C VAL A 118 -9.40 6.95 -7.84
N LEU A 119 -8.28 6.69 -7.16
CA LEU A 119 -6.96 7.06 -7.68
C LEU A 119 -6.51 6.19 -8.85
N PHE A 120 -6.58 4.86 -8.72
CA PHE A 120 -6.18 3.93 -9.79
C PHE A 120 -7.04 4.10 -11.05
N PRO A 121 -8.38 4.24 -10.98
CA PRO A 121 -9.18 4.61 -12.15
C PRO A 121 -8.78 5.94 -12.78
N ALA A 122 -8.51 6.97 -11.99
CA ALA A 122 -8.05 8.26 -12.50
C ALA A 122 -6.66 8.14 -13.16
N ALA A 123 -5.76 7.34 -12.58
CA ALA A 123 -4.44 7.10 -13.14
C ALA A 123 -4.49 6.43 -14.51
N MET A 124 -5.38 5.44 -14.69
CA MET A 124 -5.63 4.81 -15.99
C MET A 124 -6.10 5.82 -17.04
N GLN A 125 -6.99 6.75 -16.66
CA GLN A 125 -7.50 7.77 -17.58
C GLN A 125 -6.45 8.83 -17.95
N ILE A 126 -5.57 9.19 -17.02
CA ILE A 126 -4.61 10.29 -17.18
C ILE A 126 -3.30 9.81 -17.84
N LEU A 127 -2.76 8.68 -17.40
CA LEU A 127 -1.45 8.19 -17.84
C LEU A 127 -1.54 7.25 -19.04
N GLY A 128 -2.66 6.53 -19.19
CA GLY A 128 -2.84 5.50 -20.21
C GLY A 128 -2.03 4.22 -19.96
N ASP A 129 -2.30 3.21 -20.77
CA ASP A 129 -1.80 1.85 -20.55
C ASP A 129 -0.28 1.73 -20.67
N GLU A 130 0.31 2.31 -21.72
CA GLU A 130 1.76 2.25 -21.97
C GLU A 130 2.55 2.81 -20.78
N ARG A 131 2.18 4.00 -20.29
CA ARG A 131 2.87 4.62 -19.15
C ARG A 131 2.70 3.81 -17.87
N LEU A 132 1.52 3.23 -17.63
CA LEU A 132 1.28 2.40 -16.45
C LEU A 132 2.05 1.07 -16.51
N GLU A 133 2.28 0.52 -17.70
CA GLU A 133 3.13 -0.66 -17.90
C GLU A 133 4.62 -0.35 -17.68
N GLU A 134 5.11 0.80 -18.15
CA GLU A 134 6.47 1.29 -17.86
C GLU A 134 6.70 1.46 -16.35
N LEU A 135 5.73 2.02 -15.64
CA LEU A 135 5.78 2.14 -14.18
C LEU A 135 5.71 0.76 -13.51
N GLY A 136 4.94 -0.18 -14.08
CA GLY A 136 4.88 -1.56 -13.62
C GLY A 136 6.23 -2.28 -13.73
N GLN A 137 6.98 -2.03 -14.81
CA GLN A 137 8.34 -2.54 -14.97
C GLN A 137 9.31 -1.96 -13.94
N GLN A 138 9.23 -0.65 -13.65
CA GLN A 138 10.04 -0.02 -12.61
C GLN A 138 9.70 -0.55 -11.20
N TRP A 139 8.43 -0.78 -10.92
CA TRP A 139 7.98 -1.46 -9.70
C TRP A 139 8.60 -2.87 -9.62
N ALA A 140 8.57 -3.63 -10.72
CA ALA A 140 9.09 -5.00 -10.76
C ALA A 140 10.60 -5.04 -10.47
N GLU A 141 11.36 -4.13 -11.08
CA GLU A 141 12.79 -3.96 -10.83
C GLU A 141 13.08 -3.63 -9.35
N LYS A 142 12.31 -2.71 -8.76
CA LYS A 142 12.45 -2.34 -7.34
C LYS A 142 12.06 -3.46 -6.39
N ARG A 143 11.06 -4.27 -6.76
CA ARG A 143 10.63 -5.47 -6.01
C ARG A 143 11.48 -6.71 -6.31
N GLN A 144 12.44 -6.62 -7.23
CA GLN A 144 13.31 -7.73 -7.66
C GLN A 144 12.52 -8.92 -8.22
N VAL A 145 11.45 -8.64 -8.96
CA VAL A 145 10.63 -9.65 -9.63
C VAL A 145 10.66 -9.46 -11.14
N GLU A 146 10.46 -10.54 -11.89
CA GLU A 146 10.37 -10.48 -13.35
C GLU A 146 8.90 -10.52 -13.78
N VAL A 147 8.51 -9.56 -14.61
CA VAL A 147 7.17 -9.48 -15.20
C VAL A 147 7.31 -9.72 -16.69
N THR A 148 7.31 -10.98 -17.10
CA THR A 148 7.36 -11.33 -18.52
C THR A 148 6.00 -11.15 -19.16
N ALA A 149 5.93 -10.36 -20.24
CA ALA A 149 4.79 -10.38 -21.14
C ALA A 149 4.79 -11.71 -21.92
N GLU A 150 4.22 -12.77 -21.36
CA GLU A 150 3.90 -13.94 -22.18
C GLU A 150 2.76 -13.55 -23.13
N VAL A 151 3.13 -13.24 -24.37
CA VAL A 151 2.23 -13.38 -25.51
C VAL A 151 1.84 -14.86 -25.54
N LEU A 152 0.63 -15.19 -25.08
CA LEU A 152 -0.03 -16.45 -25.40
C LEU A 152 -0.37 -16.46 -26.90
N GLY A 153 0.68 -16.52 -27.72
CA GLY A 153 0.61 -16.87 -29.11
C GLY A 153 0.42 -18.38 -29.17
N CYS A 154 -0.83 -18.82 -29.20
CA CYS A 154 -1.13 -20.10 -29.82
C CYS A 154 -0.89 -19.94 -31.33
N GLY A 155 0.38 -20.07 -31.72
CA GLY A 155 0.80 -20.23 -33.09
C GLY A 155 0.43 -21.63 -33.58
N GLY A 156 -0.34 -21.65 -34.67
CA GLY A 156 -0.34 -22.61 -35.77
C GLY A 156 -0.02 -24.09 -35.50
N GLY A 157 -1.04 -24.92 -35.75
CA GLY A 157 -0.95 -26.31 -36.18
C GLY A 157 -2.26 -26.69 -36.85
#